data_AF-A0A929FB58-F1
#
_entry.id   AF-A0A929FB58-F1
#
_cell.length_a   1.000
_cell.length_b   1.000
_cell.length_c   1.000
_cell.angle_alpha   90.00
_cell.angle_beta   90.00
_cell.angle_gamma   90.00
#
_symmetry.space_group_name_H-M   'P 1'
#
loop_
_entity.id
_entity.type
_entity.pdbx_description
1 polymer ?
#
loop_
_entity_poly.entity_id
_entity_poly.type
_entity_poly.pdbx_seq_one_letter_code
_entity_poly.pdbx_strand_id
1 'polypeptide(L)'
;MPRTGLVESDEGSAYGAYVDDRVVMFSKDGHPLRKINYAIEGKGNIKHLICNLEPGRKYRITKDGENIPDQLASKQGIIYFSTEGGGLLEVEKR
;
A
#
# COMPACT_ATOMS: atom_id res chain seq x y z
N MET A 1 5.72 23.50 -4.14
CA MET A 1 5.03 22.37 -4.80
C MET A 1 5.14 21.17 -3.89
N PRO A 2 4.09 20.34 -3.71
CA PRO A 2 4.17 19.15 -2.87
C PRO A 2 5.22 18.20 -3.42
N ARG A 3 5.89 17.44 -2.55
CA ARG A 3 6.81 16.39 -2.98
C ARG A 3 5.98 15.29 -3.63
N THR A 4 6.30 14.95 -4.87
CA THR A 4 5.60 13.91 -5.63
C THR A 4 6.58 12.95 -6.25
N GLY A 5 6.19 11.68 -6.41
CA GLY A 5 6.98 10.74 -7.19
C GLY A 5 6.27 9.42 -7.44
N LEU A 6 6.86 8.64 -8.35
CA LEU A 6 6.43 7.29 -8.67
C LEU A 6 6.86 6.34 -7.55
N VAL A 7 5.98 5.40 -7.22
CA VAL A 7 6.27 4.27 -6.33
C VAL A 7 6.08 3.01 -7.16
N GLU A 8 7.10 2.16 -7.23
CA GLU A 8 7.01 0.87 -7.88
C GLU A 8 7.08 -0.22 -6.81
N SER A 9 6.29 -1.29 -6.97
CA SER A 9 6.45 -2.46 -6.11
C SER A 9 7.70 -3.25 -6.50
N ASP A 10 8.36 -3.88 -5.54
CA ASP A 10 9.59 -4.65 -5.76
C ASP A 10 9.42 -5.80 -6.78
N GLU A 11 8.25 -6.43 -6.79
CA GLU A 11 7.92 -7.55 -7.69
C GLU A 11 7.29 -7.07 -9.02
N GLY A 12 7.20 -5.75 -9.25
CA GLY A 12 6.63 -5.15 -10.45
C GLY A 12 5.14 -5.41 -10.67
N SER A 13 4.42 -5.90 -9.67
CA SER A 13 2.98 -6.20 -9.71
C SER A 13 2.10 -4.95 -9.60
N ALA A 14 2.63 -3.85 -9.08
CA ALA A 14 1.90 -2.62 -8.84
C ALA A 14 2.72 -1.35 -9.11
N TYR A 15 2.00 -0.29 -9.47
CA TYR A 15 2.51 1.07 -9.56
C TYR A 15 1.67 2.01 -8.71
N GLY A 16 2.30 3.06 -8.23
CA GLY A 16 1.61 4.07 -7.46
C GLY A 16 2.27 5.42 -7.55
N ALA A 17 1.65 6.38 -6.89
CA ALA A 17 2.19 7.70 -6.73
C ALA A 17 2.16 8.08 -5.26
N TYR A 18 3.16 8.84 -4.83
CA TYR A 18 3.11 9.56 -3.57
C TYR A 18 2.97 11.07 -3.83
N VAL A 19 2.19 11.72 -2.98
CA VAL A 19 2.01 13.18 -2.95
C VAL A 19 1.96 13.59 -1.48
N ASP A 20 3.01 14.24 -1.01
CA ASP A 20 3.17 14.67 0.39
C ASP A 20 2.96 13.50 1.38
N ASP A 21 1.88 13.50 2.18
CA ASP A 21 1.56 12.47 3.17
C ASP A 21 0.69 11.33 2.61
N ARG A 22 0.53 11.20 1.29
CA ARG A 22 -0.39 10.23 0.67
C ARG A 22 0.31 9.34 -0.34
N VAL A 23 -0.02 8.05 -0.29
CA VAL A 23 0.43 7.02 -1.22
C VAL A 23 -0.78 6.30 -1.77
N VAL A 24 -0.84 6.13 -3.08
CA VAL A 24 -1.87 5.32 -3.74
C VAL A 24 -1.21 4.30 -4.65
N MET A 25 -1.52 3.02 -4.46
CA MET A 25 -0.98 1.91 -5.24
C MET A 25 -2.11 1.21 -6.03
N PHE A 26 -1.82 0.83 -7.27
CA PHE A 26 -2.71 0.12 -8.18
C PHE A 26 -2.00 -1.10 -8.78
N SER A 27 -2.77 -2.14 -9.10
CA SER A 27 -2.26 -3.26 -9.87
C SER A 27 -1.80 -2.79 -11.27
N LYS A 28 -0.67 -3.33 -11.73
CA LYS A 28 -0.13 -3.04 -13.06
C LYS A 28 -0.97 -3.63 -14.19
N ASP A 29 -1.58 -4.79 -13.96
CA ASP A 29 -2.31 -5.56 -14.98
C ASP A 29 -3.84 -5.55 -14.76
N GLY A 30 -4.30 -4.90 -13.69
CA GLY A 30 -5.71 -4.83 -13.30
C GLY A 30 -6.22 -6.08 -12.58
N HIS A 31 -5.39 -7.12 -12.41
CA HIS A 31 -5.73 -8.30 -11.62
C HIS A 31 -5.62 -8.01 -10.11
N PRO A 32 -6.37 -8.75 -9.27
CA PRO A 32 -6.31 -8.57 -7.83
C PRO A 32 -4.91 -8.84 -7.25
N LEU A 33 -4.37 -7.88 -6.50
CA LEU A 33 -3.12 -8.03 -5.76
C LEU A 33 -3.34 -8.98 -4.59
N ARG A 34 -2.52 -10.04 -4.55
CA ARG A 34 -2.43 -10.97 -3.42
C ARG A 34 -1.31 -10.61 -2.46
N LYS A 35 -0.23 -10.02 -3.01
CA LYS A 35 0.93 -9.53 -2.29
C LYS A 35 1.45 -8.29 -3.01
N ILE A 36 1.91 -7.30 -2.24
CA ILE A 36 2.62 -6.13 -2.75
C ILE A 36 3.66 -5.71 -1.70
N ASN A 37 4.89 -5.47 -2.16
CA ASN A 37 5.95 -4.88 -1.34
C ASN A 37 6.39 -3.58 -2.01
N TYR A 38 6.52 -2.50 -1.24
CA TYR A 38 6.91 -1.20 -1.77
C TYR A 38 7.59 -0.36 -0.70
N ALA A 39 8.54 0.48 -1.11
CA ALA A 39 9.24 1.39 -0.23
C ALA A 39 8.76 2.84 -0.43
N ILE A 40 8.61 3.56 0.68
CA ILE A 40 8.29 4.99 0.66
C ILE A 40 9.19 5.76 1.62
N GLU A 41 9.58 6.97 1.22
CA GLU A 41 10.28 7.91 2.10
C GLU A 41 9.31 8.99 2.60
N GLY A 42 9.36 9.30 3.89
CA GLY A 42 8.56 10.38 4.45
C GLY A 42 8.68 10.47 5.96
N LYS A 43 8.24 11.61 6.51
CA LYS A 43 8.15 11.86 7.95
C LYS A 43 6.69 12.12 8.33
N GLY A 44 6.35 11.87 9.59
CA GLY A 44 4.98 12.05 10.09
C GLY A 44 4.02 10.97 9.60
N ASN A 45 2.73 11.18 9.82
CA ASN A 45 1.70 10.19 9.50
C ASN A 45 1.39 10.12 8.00
N ILE A 46 1.79 9.02 7.35
CA ILE A 46 1.59 8.76 5.93
C ILE A 46 0.35 7.90 5.72
N LYS A 47 -0.51 8.30 4.79
CA LYS A 47 -1.78 7.67 4.44
C LYS A 47 -1.62 6.83 3.19
N HIS A 48 -2.00 5.57 3.28
CA HIS A 48 -1.86 4.60 2.21
C HIS A 48 -3.23 4.16 1.71
N LEU A 49 -3.38 4.11 0.39
CA LEU A 49 -4.55 3.58 -0.29
C LEU A 49 -4.10 2.50 -1.28
N ILE A 50 -4.44 1.25 -1.01
CA ILE A 50 -4.11 0.13 -1.89
C ILE A 50 -5.37 -0.29 -2.62
N CYS A 51 -5.32 -0.24 -3.94
CA CYS A 51 -6.41 -0.59 -4.83
C CYS A 51 -6.22 -1.99 -5.43
N ASN A 52 -7.23 -2.45 -6.18
CA ASN A 52 -7.22 -3.73 -6.89
C ASN A 52 -6.94 -4.91 -5.95
N LEU A 53 -7.52 -4.93 -4.76
CA LEU A 53 -7.49 -6.07 -3.84
C LEU A 53 -8.71 -6.97 -4.07
N GLU A 54 -8.66 -8.21 -3.59
CA GLU A 54 -9.83 -9.09 -3.61
C GLU A 54 -10.86 -8.60 -2.57
N PRO A 55 -12.10 -8.25 -2.98
CA PRO A 55 -13.09 -7.68 -2.06
C PRO A 55 -13.41 -8.61 -0.88
N GLY A 56 -13.56 -8.03 0.31
CA GLY A 56 -13.93 -8.77 1.53
C GLY A 56 -12.85 -9.71 2.07
N ARG A 57 -11.63 -9.67 1.53
CA ARG A 57 -10.49 -10.43 2.06
C ARG A 57 -9.70 -9.63 3.08
N LYS A 58 -9.14 -10.35 4.05
CA LYS A 58 -8.28 -9.79 5.08
C LYS A 58 -6.83 -9.81 4.60
N TYR A 59 -6.12 -8.71 4.81
CA TYR A 59 -4.73 -8.56 4.45
C TYR A 59 -3.91 -8.25 5.70
N ARG A 60 -2.79 -8.96 5.84
CA ARG A 60 -1.74 -8.62 6.78
C ARG A 60 -0.94 -7.45 6.20
N ILE A 61 -0.60 -6.50 7.07
CA ILE A 61 0.24 -5.36 6.71
C ILE A 61 1.44 -5.38 7.65
N THR A 62 2.64 -5.33 7.08
CA THR A 62 3.87 -5.12 7.84
C THR A 62 4.55 -3.83 7.38
N LYS A 63 5.21 -3.18 8.32
CA LYS A 63 6.13 -2.08 8.06
C LYS A 63 7.46 -2.42 8.69
N ASP A 64 8.52 -2.44 7.90
CA ASP A 64 9.88 -2.75 8.36
C ASP A 64 9.95 -4.06 9.15
N GLY A 65 9.13 -5.05 8.75
CA GLY A 65 8.98 -6.35 9.42
C GLY A 65 8.02 -6.38 10.63
N GLU A 66 7.58 -5.23 11.14
CA GLU A 66 6.63 -5.14 12.24
C GLU A 66 5.18 -5.20 11.75
N ASN A 67 4.34 -6.00 12.41
CA ASN A 67 2.93 -6.10 12.06
C ASN A 67 2.16 -4.84 12.46
N ILE A 68 1.42 -4.29 11.50
CA ILE A 68 0.37 -3.29 11.70
C ILE A 68 -0.98 -4.04 11.78
N PRO A 69 -2.04 -3.48 12.40
CA PRO A 69 -3.36 -4.09 12.37
C PRO A 69 -3.81 -4.47 10.95
N ASP A 70 -4.11 -5.76 10.78
CA ASP A 70 -4.67 -6.30 9.55
C ASP A 70 -5.87 -5.47 9.09
N GLN A 71 -6.03 -5.38 7.78
CA GLN A 71 -7.12 -4.62 7.17
C GLN A 71 -8.04 -5.51 6.36
N LEU A 72 -9.34 -5.21 6.40
CA LEU A 72 -10.34 -5.86 5.56
C LEU A 72 -10.52 -5.05 4.28
N ALA A 73 -10.30 -5.68 3.13
CA ALA A 73 -10.58 -5.05 1.85
C ALA A 73 -12.07 -4.73 1.71
N SER A 74 -12.37 -3.50 1.31
CA SER A 74 -13.73 -3.04 1.05
C SER A 74 -14.40 -3.83 -0.08
N LYS A 75 -15.69 -3.59 -0.30
CA LYS A 75 -16.42 -4.14 -1.46
C LYS A 75 -15.82 -3.71 -2.80
N GLN A 76 -15.10 -2.59 -2.81
CA GLN A 76 -14.42 -2.05 -3.98
C GLN A 76 -13.00 -2.61 -4.17
N GLY A 77 -12.55 -3.53 -3.29
CA GLY A 77 -11.20 -4.07 -3.36
C GLY A 77 -10.15 -3.04 -2.95
N ILE A 78 -10.43 -2.29 -1.88
CA ILE A 78 -9.56 -1.21 -1.41
C ILE A 78 -9.26 -1.39 0.07
N ILE A 79 -8.02 -1.09 0.47
CA ILE A 79 -7.64 -0.92 1.86
C ILE A 79 -7.05 0.48 2.05
N TYR A 80 -7.39 1.11 3.17
CA TYR A 80 -6.84 2.38 3.60
C TYR A 80 -6.25 2.24 5.01
N PHE A 81 -5.03 2.71 5.21
CA PHE A 81 -4.35 2.70 6.51
C PHE A 81 -3.35 3.85 6.63
N SER A 82 -2.72 4.00 7.80
CA SER A 82 -1.68 5.00 7.98
C SER A 82 -0.49 4.45 8.75
N THR A 83 0.69 5.01 8.50
CA THR A 83 1.95 4.66 9.17
C THR A 83 2.69 5.90 9.62
N GLU A 84 3.32 5.85 10.79
CA GLU A 84 4.23 6.92 11.23
C GLU A 84 5.57 6.78 10.49
N GLY A 85 5.91 7.76 9.67
CA GLY A 85 7.08 7.77 8.79
C GLY A 85 7.00 6.81 7.60
N GLY A 86 7.95 6.96 6.68
CA GLY A 86 8.19 6.02 5.58
C GLY A 86 8.84 4.71 6.05
N GLY A 87 9.06 3.78 5.13
CA GLY A 87 9.63 2.46 5.38
C GLY A 87 9.34 1.48 4.25
N LEU A 88 9.73 0.22 4.45
CA LEU A 88 9.36 -0.90 3.60
C LEU A 88 8.00 -1.44 4.05
N LEU A 89 7.02 -1.45 3.14
CA LEU A 89 5.69 -1.96 3.40
C LEU A 89 5.49 -3.29 2.69
N GLU A 90 4.88 -4.25 3.37
CA GLU A 90 4.37 -5.47 2.74
C GLU A 90 2.88 -5.61 3.06
N VAL A 91 2.07 -5.86 2.03
CA VAL A 91 0.64 -6.12 2.18
C VAL A 91 0.33 -7.45 1.52
N GLU A 92 -0.14 -8.42 2.29
CA GLU A 92 -0.33 -9.79 1.84
C GLU A 92 -1.69 -10.34 2.28
N LYS A 93 -2.39 -11.00 1.35
CA LYS A 93 -3.65 -11.68 1.61
C LYS A 93 -3.44 -12.83 2.61
N ARG A 94 -4.28 -12.88 3.65
CA ARG A 94 -4.37 -14.03 4.56
C ARG A 94 -5.22 -15.17 3.99
#